data_AF-A0A7S4NMY7-F1
#
_entry.id   AF-A0A7S4NMY7-F1
#
_cell.length_a   1.000
_cell.length_b   1.000
_cell.length_c   1.000
_cell.angle_alpha   90.00
_cell.angle_beta   90.00
_cell.angle_gamma   90.00
#
_symmetry.space_group_name_H-M   'P 1'
#
loop_
_entity.id
_entity.type
_entity.pdbx_description
1 polymer ?
#
loop_
_entity_poly.entity_id
_entity_poly.type
_entity_poly.pdbx_seq_one_letter_code
_entity_poly.pdbx_strand_id
1 'polypeptide(L)'
;DIGIFTELKNLDLESNQLKTLPAAIGQLTKLQVLNLYKNPMQILPPEVGQLKMLKTLDVDFQNLQVPPKEVVQEGDASRVLKYLRLFVTARETGELLVDKYGLLTVPPDVMSFTFVKRIVLSYNKLKILPMDFGVFVELEELLLDHNQLQKLNASVGSLLQLKTLHLQSNNLHDLP
;
A
#
# COMPACT_ATOMS: atom_id res chain seq x y z
N ASP A 1 0.54 -25.75 -6.71
CA ASP A 1 0.70 -24.31 -6.52
C ASP A 1 0.19 -23.59 -7.77
N ILE A 2 -0.51 -22.46 -7.65
CA ILE A 2 -1.07 -21.71 -8.82
C ILE A 2 0.04 -21.10 -9.69
N GLY A 3 1.19 -20.77 -9.09
CA GLY A 3 2.30 -20.11 -9.78
C GLY A 3 2.90 -20.91 -10.96
N ILE A 4 2.64 -22.22 -11.03
CA ILE A 4 3.10 -23.08 -12.13
C ILE A 4 2.39 -22.80 -13.46
N PHE A 5 1.21 -22.18 -13.45
CA PHE A 5 0.41 -21.92 -14.65
C PHE A 5 0.83 -20.62 -15.34
N THR A 6 2.12 -20.48 -15.66
CA THR A 6 2.75 -19.24 -16.16
C THR A 6 2.17 -18.71 -17.48
N GLU A 7 1.48 -19.56 -18.25
CA GLU A 7 0.79 -19.20 -19.49
C GLU A 7 -0.65 -18.72 -19.31
N LEU A 8 -1.17 -18.73 -18.07
CA LEU A 8 -2.56 -18.38 -17.79
C LEU A 8 -2.82 -16.90 -18.10
N LYS A 9 -3.85 -16.64 -18.92
CA LYS A 9 -4.30 -15.28 -19.31
C LYS A 9 -5.56 -14.84 -18.58
N ASN A 10 -6.39 -15.79 -18.14
CA ASN A 10 -7.67 -15.52 -17.51
C ASN A 10 -7.80 -16.44 -16.30
N LEU A 11 -8.05 -15.85 -15.14
CA LEU A 11 -8.30 -16.57 -13.89
C LEU A 11 -9.60 -16.04 -13.30
N ASP A 12 -10.64 -16.87 -13.35
CA ASP A 12 -11.93 -16.57 -12.76
C ASP A 12 -12.12 -17.36 -11.46
N LEU A 13 -12.30 -16.62 -10.37
CA LEU A 13 -12.49 -17.11 -9.01
C LEU A 13 -13.74 -16.49 -8.38
N GLU A 14 -14.68 -15.97 -9.18
CA GLU A 14 -15.90 -15.35 -8.70
C GLU A 14 -16.72 -16.30 -7.79
N SER A 15 -17.40 -15.74 -6.79
CA SER A 15 -18.35 -16.46 -5.92
C SER A 15 -17.72 -17.61 -5.14
N ASN A 16 -16.50 -17.40 -4.64
CA ASN A 16 -15.80 -18.33 -3.75
C ASN A 16 -15.70 -17.77 -2.32
N GLN A 17 -14.95 -18.46 -1.45
CA GLN A 17 -14.74 -18.09 -0.05
C GLN A 17 -13.29 -17.62 0.23
N LEU A 18 -12.62 -17.11 -0.80
CA LEU A 18 -11.22 -16.69 -0.69
C LEU A 18 -11.11 -15.45 0.20
N LYS A 19 -10.28 -15.56 1.24
CA LYS A 19 -9.95 -14.42 2.12
C LYS A 19 -8.73 -13.64 1.62
N THR A 20 -7.88 -14.31 0.85
CA THR A 20 -6.64 -13.78 0.27
C THR A 20 -6.20 -14.67 -0.91
N LEU A 21 -5.13 -14.28 -1.61
CA LEU A 21 -4.44 -15.09 -2.62
C LEU A 21 -3.05 -15.49 -2.12
N PRO A 22 -2.50 -16.62 -2.59
CA PRO A 22 -1.12 -16.99 -2.28
C PRO A 22 -0.14 -16.05 -3.01
N ALA A 23 1.05 -15.84 -2.43
CA ALA A 23 2.11 -15.03 -3.04
C ALA A 23 2.51 -15.52 -4.45
N ALA A 24 2.37 -16.82 -4.72
CA ALA A 24 2.62 -17.40 -6.04
C ALA A 24 1.76 -16.82 -7.17
N ILE A 25 0.67 -16.08 -6.87
CA ILE A 25 -0.10 -15.34 -7.88
C ILE A 25 0.78 -14.39 -8.69
N GLY A 26 1.82 -13.78 -8.08
CA GLY A 26 2.71 -12.85 -8.76
C GLY A 26 3.52 -13.46 -9.91
N GLN A 27 3.59 -14.80 -9.98
CA GLN A 27 4.27 -15.53 -11.06
C GLN A 27 3.47 -15.55 -12.36
N LEU A 28 2.16 -15.27 -12.32
CA LEU A 28 1.26 -15.28 -13.48
C LEU A 28 1.43 -14.02 -14.36
N THR A 29 2.65 -13.74 -14.80
CA THR A 29 3.00 -12.49 -15.51
C THR A 29 2.26 -12.27 -16.83
N LYS A 30 1.66 -13.31 -17.41
CA LYS A 30 0.82 -13.26 -18.62
C LYS A 30 -0.67 -13.07 -18.34
N LEU A 31 -1.10 -13.03 -17.07
CA LEU A 31 -2.49 -12.88 -16.68
C LEU A 31 -3.02 -11.51 -17.13
N GLN A 32 -4.17 -11.51 -17.79
CA GLN A 32 -4.85 -10.33 -18.33
C GLN A 32 -6.16 -10.04 -17.61
N VAL A 33 -6.84 -11.08 -17.12
CA VAL A 33 -8.10 -10.97 -16.38
C VAL A 33 -8.00 -11.77 -15.09
N LEU A 34 -8.30 -11.12 -13.97
CA LEU A 34 -8.42 -11.73 -12.65
C LEU A 34 -9.76 -11.32 -12.04
N ASN A 35 -10.69 -12.27 -11.97
CA ASN A 35 -12.00 -12.07 -11.35
C ASN A 35 -12.03 -12.68 -9.94
N LEU A 36 -12.16 -11.85 -8.93
CA LEU A 36 -12.25 -12.17 -7.50
C LEU A 36 -13.59 -11.70 -6.91
N TYR A 37 -14.53 -11.26 -7.74
CA TYR A 37 -15.80 -10.72 -7.28
C TYR A 37 -16.57 -11.74 -6.41
N LYS A 38 -17.38 -11.25 -5.46
CA LYS A 38 -18.10 -12.09 -4.48
C LYS A 38 -17.20 -13.08 -3.71
N ASN A 39 -16.05 -12.61 -3.26
CA ASN A 39 -15.24 -13.30 -2.25
C ASN A 39 -15.19 -12.46 -0.96
N PRO A 40 -15.09 -13.06 0.24
CA PRO A 40 -14.96 -12.35 1.52
C PRO A 40 -13.54 -11.77 1.72
N MET A 41 -12.91 -11.32 0.65
CA MET A 41 -11.52 -10.88 0.62
C MET A 41 -11.41 -9.49 1.24
N GLN A 42 -10.53 -9.35 2.23
CA GLN A 42 -10.24 -8.06 2.88
C GLN A 42 -8.88 -7.51 2.47
N ILE A 43 -7.99 -8.38 1.96
CA ILE A 43 -6.62 -8.05 1.61
C ILE A 43 -6.30 -8.65 0.24
N LEU A 44 -5.85 -7.80 -0.69
CA LEU A 44 -5.12 -8.24 -1.87
C LEU A 44 -3.62 -8.27 -1.54
N PRO A 45 -2.92 -9.40 -1.78
CA PRO A 45 -1.50 -9.48 -1.46
C PRO A 45 -0.67 -8.60 -2.42
N PRO A 46 0.47 -8.04 -1.98
CA PRO A 46 1.37 -7.23 -2.81
C PRO A 46 1.75 -7.86 -4.15
N GLU A 47 1.83 -9.19 -4.20
CA GLU A 47 2.22 -9.95 -5.37
C GLU A 47 1.25 -9.78 -6.55
N VAL A 48 0.00 -9.38 -6.32
CA VAL A 48 -0.92 -8.98 -7.40
C VAL A 48 -0.37 -7.78 -8.18
N GLY A 49 0.39 -6.89 -7.55
CA GLY A 49 1.10 -5.79 -8.21
C GLY A 49 2.21 -6.23 -9.19
N GLN A 50 2.58 -7.53 -9.20
CA GLN A 50 3.56 -8.10 -10.14
C GLN A 50 2.91 -8.54 -11.46
N LEU A 51 1.58 -8.53 -11.58
CA LEU A 51 0.83 -8.96 -12.76
C LEU A 51 0.88 -7.90 -13.88
N LYS A 52 2.03 -7.81 -14.56
CA LYS A 52 2.35 -6.75 -15.54
C LYS A 52 1.40 -6.66 -16.74
N MET A 53 0.72 -7.74 -17.10
CA MET A 53 -0.21 -7.79 -18.23
C MET A 53 -1.68 -7.68 -17.81
N LEU A 54 -1.98 -7.49 -16.52
CA LEU A 54 -3.35 -7.46 -16.03
C LEU A 54 -4.06 -6.21 -16.51
N LYS A 55 -5.19 -6.41 -17.19
CA LYS A 55 -6.05 -5.35 -17.75
C LYS A 55 -7.33 -5.20 -16.95
N THR A 56 -7.84 -6.31 -16.42
CA THR A 56 -9.08 -6.36 -15.65
C THR A 56 -8.82 -7.02 -14.30
N LEU A 57 -9.15 -6.30 -13.24
CA LEU A 57 -9.15 -6.79 -11.86
C LEU A 57 -10.55 -6.52 -11.27
N ASP A 58 -11.36 -7.57 -11.19
CA ASP A 58 -12.68 -7.48 -10.58
C ASP A 58 -12.59 -7.96 -9.14
N VAL A 59 -12.89 -7.10 -8.18
CA VAL A 59 -12.88 -7.42 -6.74
C VAL A 59 -13.98 -6.64 -6.05
N ASP A 60 -14.53 -7.20 -4.96
CA ASP A 60 -15.50 -6.49 -4.14
C ASP A 60 -14.79 -5.43 -3.27
N PHE A 61 -14.68 -4.24 -3.84
CA PHE A 61 -14.05 -3.08 -3.26
C PHE A 61 -14.69 -2.57 -1.96
N GLN A 62 -15.94 -2.94 -1.66
CA GLN A 62 -16.60 -2.51 -0.42
C GLN A 62 -16.07 -3.26 0.81
N ASN A 63 -15.49 -4.45 0.60
CA ASN A 63 -14.98 -5.31 1.66
C ASN A 63 -13.46 -5.24 1.84
N LEU A 64 -12.75 -4.57 0.93
CA LEU A 64 -11.30 -4.44 1.01
C LEU A 64 -10.87 -3.41 2.08
N GLN A 65 -9.96 -3.86 2.94
CA GLN A 65 -9.17 -2.99 3.83
C GLN A 65 -7.85 -2.60 3.16
N VAL A 66 -7.26 -3.54 2.41
CA VAL A 66 -6.01 -3.36 1.67
C VAL A 66 -6.20 -3.82 0.22
N PRO A 67 -6.06 -2.93 -0.77
CA PRO A 67 -5.76 -1.50 -0.66
C PRO A 67 -6.89 -0.70 0.01
N PRO A 68 -6.59 0.47 0.59
CA PRO A 68 -7.61 1.34 1.15
C PRO A 68 -8.53 1.89 0.06
N LYS A 69 -9.76 2.28 0.45
CA LYS A 69 -10.80 2.77 -0.46
C LYS A 69 -10.33 3.93 -1.35
N GLU A 70 -9.42 4.79 -0.87
CA GLU A 70 -8.87 5.92 -1.62
C GLU A 70 -8.03 5.48 -2.83
N VAL A 71 -7.38 4.31 -2.76
CA VAL A 71 -6.63 3.71 -3.87
C VAL A 71 -7.59 3.10 -4.89
N VAL A 72 -8.70 2.57 -4.41
CA VAL A 72 -9.68 1.79 -5.17
C VAL A 72 -10.72 2.66 -5.89
N GLN A 73 -11.18 3.74 -5.25
CA GLN A 73 -12.31 4.56 -5.71
C GLN A 73 -12.05 5.28 -7.04
N GLU A 74 -10.79 5.41 -7.48
CA GLU A 74 -10.48 5.96 -8.80
C GLU A 74 -10.71 4.98 -9.96
N GLY A 75 -11.19 3.76 -9.69
CA GLY A 75 -11.80 2.88 -10.72
C GLY A 75 -10.84 2.27 -11.75
N ASP A 76 -9.53 2.43 -11.56
CA ASP A 76 -8.51 1.88 -12.47
C ASP A 76 -7.71 0.78 -11.77
N ALA A 77 -7.82 -0.45 -12.28
CA ALA A 77 -6.99 -1.58 -11.87
C ALA A 77 -5.50 -1.21 -11.84
N SER A 78 -5.05 -0.35 -12.77
CA SER A 78 -3.67 0.13 -12.83
C SER A 78 -3.24 0.88 -11.56
N ARG A 79 -4.14 1.64 -10.92
CA ARG A 79 -3.82 2.37 -9.68
C ARG A 79 -3.66 1.40 -8.51
N VAL A 80 -4.56 0.43 -8.39
CA VAL A 80 -4.47 -0.66 -7.41
C VAL A 80 -3.19 -1.47 -7.60
N LEU A 81 -2.87 -1.87 -8.83
CA LEU A 81 -1.65 -2.61 -9.15
C LEU A 81 -0.39 -1.81 -8.83
N LYS A 82 -0.36 -0.52 -9.16
CA LYS A 82 0.75 0.37 -8.79
C LYS A 82 0.92 0.44 -7.28
N TYR A 83 -0.17 0.61 -6.52
CA TYR A 83 -0.13 0.63 -5.06
C TYR A 83 0.41 -0.67 -4.47
N LEU A 84 -0.11 -1.83 -4.91
CA LEU A 84 0.35 -3.13 -4.42
C LEU A 84 1.83 -3.40 -4.75
N ARG A 85 2.30 -2.93 -5.92
CA ARG A 85 3.69 -3.06 -6.34
C ARG A 85 4.66 -2.30 -5.43
N LEU A 86 4.23 -1.21 -4.78
CA LEU A 86 5.09 -0.44 -3.85
C LEU A 86 5.68 -1.34 -2.77
N PHE A 87 4.87 -2.24 -2.23
CA PHE A 87 5.26 -3.15 -1.15
C PHE A 87 6.23 -4.23 -1.63
N VAL A 88 6.09 -4.71 -2.87
CA VAL A 88 7.07 -5.62 -3.46
C VAL A 88 8.41 -4.89 -3.62
N THR A 89 8.41 -3.68 -4.18
CA THR A 89 9.61 -2.87 -4.34
C THR A 89 10.24 -2.49 -3.01
N ALA A 90 9.44 -2.23 -1.98
CA ALA A 90 9.94 -1.90 -0.64
C ALA A 90 10.72 -3.06 -0.01
N ARG A 91 10.32 -4.32 -0.25
CA ARG A 91 11.08 -5.50 0.20
C ARG A 91 12.48 -5.58 -0.41
N GLU A 92 12.65 -5.06 -1.62
CA GLU A 92 13.92 -5.10 -2.36
C GLU A 92 14.80 -3.89 -2.07
N THR A 93 14.19 -2.71 -1.91
CA THR A 93 14.90 -1.43 -1.86
C THR A 93 15.02 -0.86 -0.44
N GLY A 94 14.16 -1.28 0.48
CA GLY A 94 14.00 -0.61 1.78
C GLY A 94 13.33 0.76 1.68
N GLU A 95 12.74 1.10 0.53
CA GLU A 95 12.01 2.35 0.32
C GLU A 95 10.52 2.11 0.04
N LEU A 96 9.66 2.81 0.77
CA LEU A 96 8.22 2.71 0.61
C LEU A 96 7.63 4.04 0.13
N LEU A 97 7.30 4.09 -1.17
CA LEU A 97 6.90 5.30 -1.89
C LEU A 97 5.38 5.39 -2.07
N VAL A 98 4.67 5.81 -1.03
CA VAL A 98 3.19 5.85 -0.99
C VAL A 98 2.67 7.28 -1.19
N ASP A 99 3.27 8.04 -2.12
CA ASP A 99 2.83 9.41 -2.44
C ASP A 99 1.64 9.44 -3.41
N LYS A 100 0.82 10.49 -3.33
CA LYS A 100 -0.25 10.81 -4.31
C LYS A 100 -1.41 9.81 -4.37
N TYR A 101 -1.63 9.04 -3.29
CA TYR A 101 -2.77 8.13 -3.20
C TYR A 101 -4.04 8.76 -2.63
N GLY A 102 -3.98 10.02 -2.19
CA GLY A 102 -5.11 10.72 -1.60
C GLY A 102 -5.51 10.18 -0.23
N LEU A 103 -4.59 9.49 0.44
CA LEU A 103 -4.83 8.75 1.68
C LEU A 103 -5.23 9.69 2.81
N LEU A 104 -6.26 9.31 3.56
CA LEU A 104 -6.73 10.04 4.74
C LEU A 104 -5.97 9.66 6.02
N THR A 105 -5.48 8.42 6.08
CA THR A 105 -4.68 7.85 7.17
C THR A 105 -3.58 6.99 6.58
N VAL A 106 -2.52 6.71 7.36
CA VAL A 106 -1.50 5.73 6.96
C VAL A 106 -2.14 4.34 6.93
N PRO A 107 -2.08 3.60 5.80
CA PRO A 107 -2.67 2.27 5.69
C PRO A 107 -1.99 1.24 6.62
N PRO A 108 -2.72 0.23 7.16
CA PRO A 108 -2.14 -0.75 8.09
C PRO A 108 -1.01 -1.61 7.51
N ASP A 109 -1.06 -1.92 6.21
CA ASP A 109 -0.02 -2.63 5.48
C ASP A 109 1.31 -1.86 5.47
N VAL A 110 1.29 -0.53 5.41
CA VAL A 110 2.49 0.32 5.54
C VAL A 110 3.17 0.09 6.89
N MET A 111 2.40 -0.05 7.97
CA MET A 111 2.92 -0.26 9.33
C MET A 111 3.62 -1.62 9.50
N SER A 112 3.41 -2.57 8.58
CA SER A 112 4.08 -3.89 8.62
C SER A 112 5.52 -3.86 8.08
N PHE A 113 5.94 -2.77 7.41
CA PHE A 113 7.24 -2.63 6.76
C PHE A 113 8.26 -1.94 7.66
N THR A 114 8.43 -2.43 8.89
CA THR A 114 9.26 -1.79 9.93
C THR A 114 10.75 -1.71 9.60
N PHE A 115 11.20 -2.49 8.62
CA PHE A 115 12.59 -2.55 8.15
C PHE A 115 12.98 -1.43 7.15
N VAL A 116 12.01 -0.63 6.69
CA VAL A 116 12.27 0.38 5.66
C VAL A 116 13.06 1.56 6.22
N LYS A 117 13.94 2.11 5.38
CA LYS A 117 14.78 3.26 5.69
C LYS A 117 14.19 4.57 5.21
N ARG A 118 13.28 4.50 4.24
CA ARG A 118 12.69 5.67 3.62
C ARG A 118 11.21 5.47 3.40
N ILE A 119 10.40 6.40 3.92
CA ILE A 119 8.96 6.44 3.68
C ILE A 119 8.60 7.78 3.05
N VAL A 120 7.97 7.72 1.88
CA VAL A 120 7.38 8.88 1.22
C VAL A 120 5.88 8.77 1.30
N LEU A 121 5.26 9.68 2.04
CA LEU A 121 3.80 9.80 2.21
C LEU A 121 3.30 11.17 1.72
N SER A 122 4.12 11.86 0.93
CA SER A 122 3.83 13.21 0.45
C SER A 122 2.63 13.24 -0.49
N TYR A 123 1.99 14.41 -0.64
CA TYR A 123 0.83 14.61 -1.53
C TYR A 123 -0.34 13.66 -1.23
N ASN A 124 -0.61 13.42 0.05
CA ASN A 124 -1.81 12.72 0.51
C ASN A 124 -2.73 13.70 1.26
N LYS A 125 -3.69 13.18 2.01
CA LYS A 125 -4.65 13.96 2.79
C LYS A 125 -4.56 13.57 4.28
N LEU A 126 -3.37 13.17 4.73
CA LEU A 126 -3.14 12.66 6.08
C LEU A 126 -3.39 13.78 7.09
N LYS A 127 -4.27 13.53 8.07
CA LYS A 127 -4.54 14.48 9.16
C LYS A 127 -3.74 14.18 10.42
N ILE A 128 -3.38 12.92 10.60
CA ILE A 128 -2.67 12.40 11.76
C ILE A 128 -1.86 11.16 11.35
N LEU A 129 -0.73 10.94 12.01
CA LEU A 129 0.00 9.67 11.94
C LEU A 129 -0.54 8.69 13.01
N PRO A 130 -0.51 7.36 12.77
CA PRO A 130 -0.80 6.35 13.78
C PRO A 130 -0.01 6.56 15.08
N MET A 131 -0.61 6.25 16.24
CA MET A 131 0.01 6.47 17.56
C MET A 131 1.25 5.60 17.81
N ASP A 132 1.40 4.55 17.02
CA ASP A 132 2.49 3.59 17.00
C ASP A 132 3.45 3.83 15.82
N PHE A 133 3.47 5.02 15.21
CA PHE A 133 4.39 5.32 14.10
C PHE A 133 5.88 5.17 14.46
N GLY A 134 6.22 5.19 15.75
CA GLY A 134 7.55 4.87 16.26
C GLY A 134 8.04 3.43 15.99
N VAL A 135 7.23 2.54 15.40
CA VAL A 135 7.65 1.17 15.03
C VAL A 135 8.74 1.12 13.95
N PHE A 136 8.91 2.18 13.16
CA PHE A 136 9.92 2.24 12.09
C PHE A 136 11.31 2.63 12.64
N VAL A 137 11.89 1.77 13.47
CA VAL A 137 13.15 2.04 14.18
C VAL A 137 14.36 2.22 13.26
N GLU A 138 14.30 1.70 12.03
CA GLU A 138 15.33 1.83 10.99
C GLU A 138 15.13 3.05 10.07
N LEU A 139 14.08 3.85 10.29
CA LEU A 139 13.71 4.93 9.38
C LEU A 139 14.73 6.08 9.42
N GLU A 140 15.33 6.37 8.27
CA GLU A 140 16.29 7.45 8.08
C GLU A 140 15.65 8.68 7.42
N GLU A 141 14.65 8.46 6.56
CA GLU A 141 13.96 9.53 5.83
C GLU A 141 12.43 9.39 5.88
N LEU A 142 11.75 10.46 6.32
CA LEU A 142 10.30 10.55 6.35
C LEU A 142 9.81 11.80 5.64
N LEU A 143 9.14 11.61 4.50
CA LEU A 143 8.66 12.70 3.65
C LEU A 143 7.14 12.82 3.71
N LEU A 144 6.64 13.83 4.42
CA LEU A 144 5.22 14.09 4.69
C LEU A 144 4.71 15.40 4.07
N ASP A 145 5.44 15.93 3.08
CA ASP A 145 5.07 17.17 2.39
C ASP A 145 3.66 17.12 1.80
N HIS A 146 2.97 18.26 1.75
CA HIS A 146 1.65 18.37 1.12
C HIS A 146 0.63 17.37 1.70
N ASN A 147 0.39 17.48 3.00
CA ASN A 147 -0.63 16.72 3.74
C ASN A 147 -1.51 17.70 4.56
N GLN A 148 -2.29 17.19 5.50
CA GLN A 148 -3.19 17.98 6.36
C GLN A 148 -2.86 17.80 7.86
N LEU A 149 -1.61 17.44 8.18
CA LEU A 149 -1.19 17.14 9.54
C LEU A 149 -1.31 18.37 10.42
N GLN A 150 -2.00 18.24 11.56
CA GLN A 150 -2.14 19.33 12.55
C GLN A 150 -1.08 19.27 13.66
N LYS A 151 -0.57 18.07 13.91
CA LYS A 151 0.52 17.79 14.86
C LYS A 151 1.23 16.51 14.46
N LEU A 152 2.46 16.35 14.91
CA LEU A 152 3.08 15.03 15.02
C LEU A 152 2.81 14.45 16.41
N ASN A 153 2.61 13.14 16.49
CA ASN A 153 2.42 12.47 17.78
C ASN A 153 3.78 12.09 18.38
N ALA A 154 3.81 11.83 19.69
CA ALA A 154 5.05 11.57 20.43
C ALA A 154 5.84 10.34 19.93
N SER A 155 5.20 9.41 19.22
CA SER A 155 5.88 8.21 18.70
C SER A 155 6.89 8.53 17.59
N VAL A 156 6.74 9.68 16.91
CA VAL A 156 7.76 10.16 15.96
C VAL A 156 9.10 10.42 16.66
N GLY A 157 9.08 10.78 17.95
CA GLY A 157 10.29 10.93 18.76
C GLY A 157 11.04 9.61 19.01
N SER A 158 10.42 8.45 18.73
CA SER A 158 11.08 7.14 18.81
C SER A 158 11.89 6.77 17.55
N LEU A 159 11.82 7.59 16.49
CA LEU A 159 12.55 7.37 15.24
C LEU A 159 14.02 7.82 15.38
N LEU A 160 14.79 7.09 16.18
CA LEU A 160 16.15 7.50 16.59
C LEU A 160 17.16 7.57 15.43
N GLN A 161 16.87 6.92 14.31
CA GLN A 161 17.71 6.94 13.10
C GLN A 161 17.32 8.03 12.10
N LEU A 162 16.27 8.81 12.38
CA LEU A 162 15.71 9.77 11.44
C LEU A 162 16.68 10.93 11.22
N LYS A 163 17.10 11.11 9.96
CA LYS A 163 18.02 12.15 9.50
C LYS A 163 17.28 13.25 8.74
N THR A 164 16.25 12.86 8.01
CA THR A 164 15.48 13.76 7.14
C THR A 164 14.00 13.66 7.46
N LEU A 165 13.40 14.79 7.83
CA LEU A 165 11.97 14.92 8.06
C LEU A 165 11.44 16.10 7.26
N HIS A 166 10.61 15.82 6.26
CA HIS A 166 9.95 16.86 5.47
C HIS A 166 8.49 16.99 5.87
N LEU A 167 8.06 18.21 6.18
CA LEU A 167 6.72 18.52 6.68
C LEU A 167 6.10 19.74 5.98
N GLN A 168 6.67 20.19 4.85
CA GLN A 168 6.21 21.42 4.21
C GLN A 168 4.75 21.28 3.75
N SER A 169 4.02 22.39 3.68
CA SER A 169 2.62 22.38 3.25
C SER A 169 1.73 21.42 4.06
N ASN A 170 1.77 21.57 5.38
CA ASN A 170 0.86 20.94 6.36
C ASN A 170 0.14 22.02 7.18
N ASN A 171 -0.64 21.61 8.18
CA ASN A 171 -1.39 22.49 9.09
C ASN A 171 -0.82 22.48 10.53
N LEU A 172 0.50 22.34 10.67
CA LEU A 172 1.15 22.21 11.98
C LEU A 172 1.10 23.52 12.77
N HIS A 173 0.75 23.44 14.05
CA HIS A 173 0.73 24.59 14.97
C HIS A 173 1.89 24.61 15.96
N ASP A 174 2.55 23.46 16.16
CA ASP A 174 3.68 23.28 17.06
C ASP A 174 4.80 22.54 16.33
N LEU A 175 6.03 22.72 16.83
CA LEU A 175 7.16 21.92 16.36
C LEU A 175 7.00 20.45 16.84
N PRO A 176 7.42 19.47 16.02
CA PRO A 176 7.40 18.05 16.37
C PRO A 176 8.23 17.68 17.59
#